data_AF-X1LPR4-F1
#
_entry.id   AF-X1LPR4-F1
#
_cell.length_a   1.000
_cell.length_b   1.000
_cell.length_c   1.000
_cell.angle_alpha   90.00
_cell.angle_beta   90.00
_cell.angle_gamma   90.00
#
_symmetry.space_group_name_H-M   'P 1'
#
loop_
_entity.id
_entity.type
_entity.pdbx_description
1 polymer ?
#
loop_
_entity_poly.entity_id
_entity_poly.type
_entity_poly.pdbx_seq_one_letter_code
_entity_poly.pdbx_strand_id
1 'polypeptide(L)'
;MLDFVGKRKWYFLFSALVILVGVVSLIAFGLKGGIEFTSGSTMTIDFEQTVEQADLRDEMANLGHDDAIIQRIHGGEGDFLIRTKQLELGEEATITEALEERFGPLEVKDVYTVSP
;
A
#
# COMPACT_ATOMS: atom_id res chain seq x y z
N MET A 1 -10.04 -34.14 40.86
CA MET A 1 -9.59 -32.81 40.38
C MET A 1 -8.47 -33.03 39.37
N LEU A 2 -8.50 -32.35 38.23
CA LEU A 2 -7.42 -32.42 37.23
C LEU A 2 -6.12 -31.87 37.86
N ASP A 3 -5.06 -32.66 37.86
CA ASP A 3 -3.76 -32.24 38.37
C ASP A 3 -3.00 -31.42 37.31
N PHE A 4 -3.37 -30.15 37.20
CA PHE A 4 -2.73 -29.18 36.30
C PHE A 4 -1.31 -28.80 36.76
N VAL A 5 -1.09 -28.72 38.07
CA VAL A 5 0.17 -28.26 38.65
C VAL A 5 1.26 -29.33 38.52
N GLY A 6 0.92 -30.60 38.76
CA GLY A 6 1.83 -31.73 38.59
C GLY A 6 2.30 -31.93 37.15
N LYS A 7 1.44 -31.60 36.17
CA LYS A 7 1.74 -31.74 34.73
C LYS A 7 2.26 -30.46 34.06
N ARG A 8 2.57 -29.40 34.82
CA ARG A 8 3.02 -28.11 34.26
C ARG A 8 4.12 -28.22 33.22
N LYS A 9 5.10 -29.12 33.41
CA LYS A 9 6.22 -29.30 32.47
C LYS A 9 5.77 -29.82 31.10
N TRP A 10 4.75 -30.69 31.08
CA TRP A 10 4.15 -31.18 29.82
C TRP A 10 3.43 -30.06 29.07
N TYR A 11 2.69 -29.22 29.79
CA TYR A 11 2.06 -28.05 29.18
C TYR A 11 3.09 -27.05 28.66
N PHE A 12 4.15 -26.76 29.41
CA PHE A 12 5.24 -25.90 28.93
C PHE A 12 5.96 -26.47 27.71
N LEU A 13 6.20 -27.78 27.66
CA LEU A 13 6.83 -28.43 26.51
C LEU A 13 5.95 -28.33 25.27
N PHE A 14 4.64 -28.58 25.41
CA PHE A 14 3.69 -28.43 24.32
C PHE A 14 3.62 -26.97 23.83
N SER A 15 3.53 -26.00 24.75
CA SER A 15 3.55 -24.57 24.39
C SER A 15 4.85 -24.17 23.69
N ALA A 16 6.00 -24.65 24.17
CA ALA A 16 7.29 -24.40 23.53
C ALA A 16 7.34 -24.95 22.10
N LEU A 17 6.79 -26.15 21.86
CA LEU A 17 6.72 -26.73 20.54
C LEU A 17 5.85 -25.89 19.59
N VAL A 18 4.68 -25.44 20.07
CA VAL A 18 3.78 -24.57 19.28
C VAL A 18 4.45 -23.23 18.95
N ILE A 19 5.11 -22.61 19.93
CA ILE A 19 5.87 -21.37 19.72
C ILE A 19 6.99 -21.60 18.71
N LEU A 20 7.73 -22.71 18.82
CA LEU A 20 8.83 -23.03 17.90
C LEU A 20 8.33 -23.16 16.46
N VAL A 21 7.22 -23.86 16.24
CA VAL A 21 6.59 -23.96 14.91
C VAL A 21 6.20 -22.58 14.39
N GLY A 22 5.63 -21.72 15.24
CA GLY A 22 5.30 -20.34 14.89
C GLY A 22 6.53 -19.51 14.49
N VAL A 23 7.62 -19.62 15.25
CA VAL A 23 8.89 -18.93 14.95
C VAL A 23 9.49 -19.43 13.64
N VAL A 24 9.55 -20.75 13.42
CA VAL A 24 10.06 -21.33 12.17
C VAL A 24 9.21 -20.88 10.99
N SER A 25 7.88 -20.86 11.13
CA SER A 25 6.97 -20.34 10.12
C SER A 25 7.26 -18.87 9.81
N LEU A 26 7.44 -18.03 10.83
CA LEU A 26 7.71 -16.61 10.65
C LEU A 26 9.05 -16.35 9.96
N ILE A 27 10.08 -17.15 10.25
CA ILE A 27 11.39 -17.07 9.57
C ILE A 27 11.28 -17.57 8.12
N ALA A 28 10.58 -18.68 7.88
CA ALA A 28 10.49 -19.30 6.55
C ALA A 28 9.64 -18.49 5.57
N PHE A 29 8.52 -17.91 6.03
CA PHE A 29 7.58 -17.17 5.19
C PHE A 29 7.77 -15.65 5.26
N GLY A 30 8.52 -15.17 6.25
CA GLY A 30 8.69 -13.75 6.51
C GLY A 30 7.42 -13.07 7.04
N LEU A 31 7.58 -11.83 7.50
CA LEU A 31 6.46 -10.92 7.75
C LEU A 31 6.22 -10.10 6.48
N LYS A 32 4.99 -10.14 5.96
CA LYS A 32 4.56 -9.20 4.92
C LYS A 32 4.16 -7.91 5.61
N GLY A 33 5.02 -6.89 5.53
CA GLY A 33 4.75 -5.56 6.09
C GLY A 33 3.47 -4.97 5.49
N GLY A 34 2.64 -4.37 6.35
CA GLY A 34 1.47 -3.60 5.92
C GLY A 34 1.86 -2.29 5.22
N ILE A 35 0.86 -1.61 4.68
CA ILE A 35 1.01 -0.32 3.97
C ILE A 35 1.61 0.78 4.86
N GLU A 36 1.48 0.68 6.18
CA GLU A 36 2.06 1.59 7.18
C GLU A 36 3.57 1.40 7.37
N PHE A 37 4.16 0.33 6.82
CA PHE A 37 5.60 0.03 6.89
C PHE A 37 6.31 0.17 5.53
N THR A 38 5.60 0.66 4.52
CA THR A 38 6.15 0.90 3.19
C THR A 38 6.27 2.42 3.00
N SER A 39 7.49 2.93 2.84
CA SER A 39 7.74 4.33 2.45
C SER A 39 7.07 4.60 1.10
N GLY A 40 6.32 5.68 0.99
CA GLY A 40 5.47 5.92 -0.17
C GLY A 40 4.87 7.31 -0.23
N SER A 41 4.36 7.65 -1.39
CA SER A 41 3.59 8.88 -1.61
C SER A 41 2.19 8.50 -2.03
N THR A 42 1.20 9.17 -1.46
CA THR A 42 -0.22 9.01 -1.78
C THR A 42 -0.72 10.35 -2.26
N MET A 43 -1.30 10.40 -3.45
CA MET A 43 -1.93 11.59 -4.02
C MET A 43 -3.40 11.31 -4.32
N THR A 44 -4.25 12.28 -4.06
CA THR A 44 -5.66 12.27 -4.45
C THR A 44 -5.82 13.24 -5.59
N ILE A 45 -6.26 12.74 -6.74
CA ILE A 45 -6.51 13.52 -7.95
C ILE A 45 -7.99 13.42 -8.30
N ASP A 46 -8.58 14.55 -8.67
CA ASP A 46 -9.91 14.64 -9.23
C ASP A 46 -9.83 15.15 -10.67
N PHE A 47 -10.26 14.33 -11.62
CA PHE A 47 -10.33 14.72 -13.03
C PHE A 47 -11.68 15.37 -13.33
N GLU A 48 -11.70 16.46 -14.11
CA GLU A 48 -12.96 17.05 -14.57
C GLU A 48 -13.76 16.12 -15.50
N GLN A 49 -13.09 15.16 -16.13
CA GLN A 49 -13.68 14.18 -17.03
C GLN A 49 -13.62 12.75 -16.49
N THR A 50 -14.48 11.89 -17.04
CA THR A 50 -14.49 10.45 -16.73
C THR A 50 -13.21 9.80 -17.26
N VAL A 51 -12.31 9.42 -16.35
CA VAL A 51 -11.08 8.67 -16.68
C VAL A 51 -11.27 7.19 -16.32
N GLU A 52 -10.82 6.29 -17.19
CA GLU A 52 -10.78 4.87 -16.86
C GLU A 52 -9.56 4.53 -15.99
N GLN A 53 -9.78 3.70 -14.96
CA GLN A 53 -8.72 3.30 -14.04
C GLN A 53 -7.58 2.56 -14.75
N ALA A 54 -7.90 1.83 -15.83
CA ALA A 54 -6.92 1.12 -16.64
C ALA A 54 -6.01 2.10 -17.40
N ASP A 55 -6.59 3.11 -18.05
CA ASP A 55 -5.81 4.12 -18.78
C ASP A 55 -4.87 4.91 -17.87
N LEU A 56 -5.36 5.28 -16.67
CA LEU A 56 -4.56 5.95 -15.66
C LEU A 56 -3.43 5.05 -15.16
N ARG A 57 -3.67 3.74 -15.02
CA ARG A 57 -2.63 2.75 -14.65
C ARG A 57 -1.55 2.66 -15.71
N ASP A 58 -1.96 2.61 -16.97
CA ASP A 58 -1.04 2.54 -18.09
C ASP A 58 -0.21 3.82 -18.20
N GLU A 59 -0.79 5.00 -17.90
CA GLU A 59 -0.01 6.24 -17.87
C GLU A 59 1.02 6.26 -16.76
N MET A 60 0.62 5.89 -15.54
CA MET A 60 1.55 5.82 -14.41
C MET A 60 2.69 4.83 -14.70
N ALA A 61 2.40 3.71 -15.39
CA ALA A 61 3.43 2.79 -15.83
C ALA A 61 4.37 3.39 -16.89
N ASN A 62 3.85 4.18 -17.84
CA ASN A 62 4.67 4.90 -18.83
C ASN A 62 5.60 5.93 -18.17
N LEU A 63 5.14 6.55 -17.08
CA LEU A 63 5.93 7.49 -16.27
C LEU A 63 6.95 6.80 -15.36
N GLY A 64 7.02 5.46 -15.35
CA GLY A 64 7.97 4.69 -14.54
C GLY A 64 7.45 4.27 -13.16
N HIS A 65 6.15 4.43 -12.90
CA HIS A 65 5.47 4.01 -11.68
C HIS A 65 4.56 2.80 -11.95
N ASP A 66 5.14 1.70 -12.42
CA ASP A 66 4.45 0.44 -12.72
C ASP A 66 3.81 -0.22 -11.48
N ASP A 67 4.32 0.11 -10.30
CA ASP A 67 3.83 -0.32 -9.01
C ASP A 67 2.74 0.58 -8.41
N ALA A 68 2.29 1.60 -9.16
CA ALA A 68 1.24 2.50 -8.69
C ALA A 68 -0.07 1.75 -8.41
N ILE A 69 -0.57 1.91 -7.19
CA ILE A 69 -1.88 1.40 -6.76
C ILE A 69 -2.88 2.53 -6.94
N ILE A 70 -3.71 2.39 -7.97
CA ILE A 70 -4.81 3.32 -8.25
C ILE A 70 -6.10 2.74 -7.67
N GLN A 71 -6.84 3.55 -6.91
CA GLN A 71 -8.14 3.20 -6.33
C GLN A 71 -9.14 4.31 -6.61
N ARG A 72 -10.34 3.96 -7.07
CA ARG A 72 -11.42 4.93 -7.26
C ARG A 72 -12.08 5.23 -5.92
N ILE A 73 -12.21 6.50 -5.56
CA ILE A 73 -12.89 6.92 -4.32
C ILE A 73 -14.39 7.03 -4.62
N HIS A 74 -15.24 6.54 -3.71
CA HIS A 74 -16.69 6.58 -3.89
C HIS A 74 -17.20 8.02 -3.66
N GLY A 75 -17.20 8.83 -4.73
CA GLY A 75 -17.66 10.22 -4.69
C GLY A 75 -17.84 10.87 -6.06
N GLY A 76 -16.93 10.62 -7.01
CA GLY A 76 -16.97 11.19 -8.36
C GLY A 76 -16.44 10.25 -9.44
N GLU A 77 -16.84 10.48 -10.70
CA GLU A 77 -16.31 9.75 -11.85
C GLU A 77 -14.83 10.08 -12.15
N GLY A 78 -14.31 11.17 -11.57
CA GLY A 78 -12.92 11.61 -11.68
C GLY A 78 -12.05 11.41 -10.43
N ASP A 79 -12.61 10.94 -9.30
CA ASP A 79 -11.88 10.86 -8.03
C ASP A 79 -11.03 9.58 -7.91
N PHE A 80 -9.71 9.75 -7.92
CA PHE A 80 -8.74 8.66 -7.76
C PHE A 80 -7.73 8.92 -6.63
N LEU A 81 -7.49 7.87 -5.87
CA LEU A 81 -6.35 7.75 -4.96
C LEU A 81 -5.23 7.01 -5.69
N ILE A 82 -4.10 7.66 -5.90
CA ILE A 82 -2.91 7.07 -6.50
C ILE A 82 -1.86 6.92 -5.40
N ARG A 83 -1.36 5.69 -5.22
CA ARG A 83 -0.29 5.39 -4.27
C ARG A 83 0.92 4.86 -5.00
N THR A 84 2.04 5.51 -4.81
CA THR A 84 3.33 5.19 -5.43
C THR A 84 4.35 4.86 -4.35
N LYS A 85 5.53 4.38 -4.77
CA LYS A 85 6.74 4.52 -3.95
C LYS A 85 6.99 6.00 -3.63
N GLN A 86 7.91 6.23 -2.69
CA GLN A 86 8.31 7.57 -2.28
C GLN A 86 8.74 8.36 -3.52
N LEU A 87 8.05 9.46 -3.79
CA LEU A 87 8.38 10.36 -4.90
C LEU A 87 9.55 11.25 -4.51
N GLU A 88 10.47 11.47 -5.45
CA GLU A 88 11.53 12.45 -5.32
C GLU A 88 10.98 13.88 -5.42
N LEU A 89 11.74 14.86 -4.94
CA LEU A 89 11.37 16.26 -5.04
C LEU A 89 11.19 16.69 -6.50
N GLY A 90 9.98 17.11 -6.86
CA GLY A 90 9.61 17.59 -8.21
C GLY A 90 8.96 16.53 -9.10
N GLU A 91 9.02 15.26 -8.74
CA GLU A 91 8.41 14.16 -9.52
C GLU A 91 6.88 14.24 -9.51
N GLU A 92 6.29 14.68 -8.40
CA GLU A 92 4.85 14.99 -8.28
C GLU A 92 4.38 16.00 -9.34
N ALA A 93 5.17 17.05 -9.59
CA ALA A 93 4.82 18.07 -10.58
C ALA A 93 4.86 17.48 -12.00
N THR A 94 5.88 16.67 -12.31
CA THR A 94 5.99 15.99 -13.59
C THR A 94 4.84 15.01 -13.84
N ILE A 95 4.43 14.25 -12.82
CA ILE A 95 3.28 13.35 -12.90
C ILE A 95 2.00 14.16 -13.14
N THR A 96 1.81 15.25 -12.40
CA THR A 96 0.62 16.10 -12.53
C THR A 96 0.53 16.71 -13.93
N GLU A 97 1.63 17.27 -14.45
CA GLU A 97 1.69 17.83 -15.80
C GLU A 97 1.40 16.78 -16.88
N ALA A 98 1.99 15.59 -16.77
CA ALA A 98 1.76 14.50 -17.73
C ALA A 98 0.32 13.98 -17.69
N LEU A 99 -0.26 13.85 -16.51
CA LEU A 99 -1.66 13.45 -16.34
C LEU A 99 -2.62 14.52 -16.87
N GLU A 100 -2.30 15.81 -16.69
CA GLU A 100 -3.11 16.90 -17.23
C GLU A 100 -3.03 16.98 -18.76
N GLU A 101 -1.85 16.73 -19.35
CA GLU A 101 -1.67 16.68 -20.81
C GLU A 101 -2.48 15.54 -21.45
N ARG A 102 -2.52 14.36 -20.80
CA ARG A 102 -3.21 13.18 -21.33
C ARG A 102 -4.71 13.16 -21.03
N PHE A 103 -5.11 13.55 -19.84
CA PHE A 103 -6.48 13.42 -19.33
C PHE A 103 -7.18 14.76 -19.10
N GLY A 104 -6.58 15.88 -19.51
CA GLY A 104 -7.19 17.20 -19.36
C GLY A 104 -7.14 17.72 -17.92
N PRO A 105 -7.89 18.79 -17.62
CA PRO A 105 -7.82 19.48 -16.33
C PRO A 105 -8.08 18.53 -15.16
N LEU A 106 -7.19 18.61 -14.17
CA LEU A 106 -7.27 17.84 -12.93
C LEU A 106 -6.99 18.74 -11.73
N GLU A 107 -7.60 18.40 -10.60
CA GLU A 107 -7.36 19.03 -9.31
C GLU A 107 -6.64 18.04 -8.38
N VAL A 108 -5.48 18.43 -7.86
CA VAL A 108 -4.79 17.66 -6.82
C VAL A 108 -5.38 18.06 -5.46
N LYS A 109 -6.21 17.19 -4.89
CA LYS A 109 -6.93 17.45 -3.63
C LYS A 109 -6.04 17.33 -2.40
N ASP A 110 -5.17 16.33 -2.37
CA ASP A 110 -4.33 16.03 -1.22
C ASP A 110 -3.10 15.23 -1.63
N VAL A 111 -1.94 15.55 -1.05
CA VAL A 111 -0.71 14.76 -1.18
C VAL A 111 -0.14 14.44 0.20
N TYR A 112 0.05 13.15 0.46
CA TYR A 112 0.57 12.60 1.70
C TYR A 112 1.80 11.74 1.39
N THR A 113 2.96 12.19 1.82
CA THR A 113 4.20 11.42 1.76
C THR A 113 4.58 10.93 3.14
N VAL A 114 4.78 9.62 3.28
CA VAL A 114 5.32 9.00 4.50
C VAL A 114 6.81 8.76 4.31
N SER A 115 7.62 9.54 5.03
CA SER A 115 9.08 9.41 5.06
C SER A 115 9.51 8.28 6.01
N PRO A 116 10.61 7.56 5.72
CA PRO A 116 11.21 6.57 6.62
C PRO A 116 11.60 7.12 8.00
#